data_AF-A0A1E1L3V4-F1
#
_entry.id   AF-A0A1E1L3V4-F1
#
_cell.length_a   1.000
_cell.length_b   1.000
_cell.length_c   1.000
_cell.angle_alpha   90.00
_cell.angle_beta   90.00
_cell.angle_gamma   90.00
#
_symmetry.space_group_name_H-M   'P 1'
#
loop_
_entity.id
_entity.type
_entity.pdbx_description
1 polymer ?
#
loop_
_entity_poly.entity_id
_entity_poly.type
_entity_poly.pdbx_seq_one_letter_code
_entity_poly.pdbx_strand_id
1 'polypeptide(L)'
;MAPKQGKESVVGDTYLGTIGSMACYTCTLRGGLTDVNSNWRLWKADMKVYRDGESKYEDEETFPSIDDEVISKMERRRKAILWFSVSEAVREKFLTDMGSRDKTSEDVMRRLFDNVAPEGSE
;
A
#
# COMPACT_ATOMS: atom_id res chain seq x y z
N MET A 1 -2.89 -20.07 11.89
CA MET A 1 -1.52 -20.23 12.44
C MET A 1 -1.17 -18.98 13.23
N ALA A 2 -0.91 -19.08 14.53
CA ALA A 2 -0.44 -17.95 15.34
C ALA A 2 1.09 -17.77 15.18
N PRO A 3 1.64 -16.55 15.25
CA PRO A 3 3.08 -16.35 15.20
C PRO A 3 3.72 -16.93 16.47
N LYS A 4 4.86 -17.63 16.32
CA LYS A 4 5.65 -18.12 17.45
C LYS A 4 6.29 -16.94 18.18
N GLN A 5 6.12 -16.89 19.51
CA GLN A 5 6.84 -15.96 20.40
C GLN A 5 8.36 -16.11 20.23
N GLY A 6 9.07 -14.98 20.18
CA GLY A 6 10.53 -14.95 20.31
C GLY A 6 11.36 -14.80 19.03
N LYS A 7 10.76 -14.53 17.86
CA LYS A 7 11.51 -13.99 16.72
C LYS A 7 11.25 -12.49 16.63
N GLU A 8 12.26 -11.67 16.92
CA GLU A 8 12.33 -10.34 16.32
C GLU A 8 12.38 -10.56 14.81
N SER A 9 11.21 -10.51 14.18
CA SER A 9 11.09 -10.62 12.73
C SER A 9 11.48 -9.28 12.14
N VAL A 10 12.77 -8.93 12.20
CA VAL A 10 13.33 -7.88 11.35
C VAL A 10 13.45 -8.46 9.95
N VAL A 11 12.31 -8.65 9.31
CA VAL A 11 12.27 -8.84 7.86
C VAL A 11 12.41 -7.43 7.32
N GLY A 12 13.62 -7.08 6.89
CA GLY A 12 13.90 -5.82 6.20
C GLY A 12 13.00 -5.66 4.97
N ASP A 13 13.02 -4.46 4.39
CA ASP A 13 12.26 -4.09 3.20
C ASP A 13 12.27 -5.21 2.16
N THR A 14 11.17 -5.97 2.10
CA THR A 14 11.10 -7.13 1.21
C THR A 14 10.70 -6.62 -0.15
N TYR A 15 11.58 -6.80 -1.12
CA TYR A 15 11.28 -6.51 -2.52
C TYR A 15 10.10 -7.38 -2.97
N LEU A 16 9.02 -6.72 -3.38
CA LEU A 16 7.81 -7.37 -3.86
C LEU A 16 7.82 -7.59 -5.38
N GLY A 17 8.46 -6.69 -6.11
CA GLY A 17 8.45 -6.66 -7.58
C GLY A 17 8.42 -5.22 -8.11
N THR A 18 7.97 -5.08 -9.35
CA THR A 18 7.76 -3.77 -9.98
C THR A 18 6.33 -3.60 -10.46
N ILE A 19 5.75 -2.42 -10.22
CA ILE A 19 4.48 -2.00 -10.83
C ILE A 19 4.79 -0.87 -11.82
N GLY A 20 4.74 -1.18 -13.12
CA GLY A 20 5.34 -0.31 -14.13
C GLY A 20 6.85 -0.17 -13.91
N SER A 21 7.33 1.07 -13.83
CA SER A 21 8.74 1.37 -13.53
C SER A 21 9.02 1.50 -12.02
N MET A 22 8.00 1.40 -11.16
CA MET A 22 8.15 1.58 -9.72
C MET A 22 8.56 0.27 -9.05
N ALA A 23 9.70 0.27 -8.36
CA ALA A 23 10.09 -0.84 -7.49
C ALA A 23 9.29 -0.78 -6.18
N CYS A 24 8.67 -1.89 -5.81
CA CYS A 24 7.81 -1.98 -4.63
C CYS A 24 8.51 -2.77 -3.54
N TYR A 25 8.58 -2.17 -2.35
CA TYR A 25 9.14 -2.79 -1.15
C TYR A 25 8.11 -2.70 -0.04
N THR A 26 7.95 -3.76 0.75
CA THR A 26 7.20 -3.66 2.02
C THR A 26 7.98 -2.80 2.99
N CYS A 27 7.30 -2.24 3.98
CA CYS A 27 7.96 -1.74 5.18
C CYS A 27 8.76 -2.85 5.87
N THR A 28 9.83 -2.46 6.56
CA THR A 28 10.54 -3.36 7.46
C THR A 28 9.63 -3.69 8.64
N LEU A 29 9.28 -4.97 8.82
CA LEU A 29 8.40 -5.37 9.92
C LEU A 29 9.10 -5.18 11.27
N ARG A 30 8.42 -4.48 12.19
CA ARG A 30 8.85 -4.24 13.58
C ARG A 30 7.77 -4.77 14.53
N GLY A 31 8.22 -5.44 15.60
CA GLY A 31 7.33 -5.99 16.64
C GLY A 31 6.49 -7.19 16.18
N GLY A 32 5.68 -7.74 17.10
CA GLY A 32 4.76 -8.85 16.83
C GLY A 32 3.34 -8.38 16.45
N LEU A 33 2.48 -9.25 15.90
CA LEU A 33 1.11 -8.90 15.50
C LEU A 33 0.23 -8.30 16.62
N THR A 34 0.53 -8.64 17.88
CA THR A 34 -0.19 -8.16 19.06
C THR A 34 0.48 -6.98 19.75
N ASP A 35 1.64 -6.54 19.25
CA ASP A 35 2.39 -5.42 19.80
C ASP A 35 1.74 -4.10 19.33
N VAL A 36 1.49 -3.21 20.29
CA VAL A 36 0.93 -1.88 20.04
C VAL A 36 1.84 -1.07 19.14
N ASN A 37 3.16 -1.26 19.26
CA ASN A 37 4.17 -0.56 18.47
C ASN A 37 4.50 -1.29 17.16
N SER A 38 3.79 -2.38 16.83
CA SER A 38 4.03 -3.07 15.57
C SER A 38 3.43 -2.32 14.39
N ASN A 39 4.25 -2.19 13.35
CA ASN A 39 3.86 -1.63 12.06
C ASN A 39 3.21 -2.68 11.14
N TRP A 40 2.72 -3.81 11.67
CA TRP A 40 2.07 -4.85 10.88
C TRP A 40 0.90 -4.33 10.03
N ARG A 41 0.23 -3.24 10.47
CA ARG A 41 -0.85 -2.59 9.73
C ARG A 41 -0.34 -1.97 8.44
N LEU A 42 0.83 -1.33 8.49
CA LEU A 42 1.50 -0.78 7.31
C LEU A 42 1.94 -1.92 6.38
N TRP A 43 2.58 -2.96 6.91
CA TRP A 43 2.97 -4.12 6.11
C TRP A 43 1.77 -4.74 5.38
N LYS A 44 0.65 -4.89 6.10
CA LYS A 44 -0.60 -5.39 5.51
C LYS A 44 -1.13 -4.46 4.43
N ALA A 45 -1.02 -3.15 4.61
CA ALA A 45 -1.42 -2.15 3.62
C ALA A 45 -0.52 -2.21 2.38
N ASP A 46 0.80 -2.25 2.54
CA ASP A 46 1.77 -2.42 1.44
C ASP A 46 1.45 -3.67 0.61
N MET A 47 1.23 -4.81 1.28
CA MET A 47 0.88 -6.07 0.62
C MET A 47 -0.44 -5.96 -0.17
N LYS A 48 -1.47 -5.32 0.39
CA LYS A 48 -2.75 -5.13 -0.31
C LYS A 48 -2.57 -4.25 -1.55
N VAL A 49 -1.91 -3.10 -1.40
CA VAL A 49 -1.72 -2.14 -2.48
C VAL A 49 -0.88 -2.73 -3.60
N TYR A 50 0.20 -3.45 -3.26
CA TYR A 50 1.00 -4.15 -4.26
C TYR A 50 0.17 -5.17 -5.04
N ARG A 51 -0.57 -6.03 -4.33
CA ARG A 51 -1.39 -7.08 -4.95
C ARG A 51 -2.51 -6.54 -5.82
N ASP A 52 -3.17 -5.47 -5.38
CA ASP A 52 -4.20 -4.77 -6.17
C ASP A 52 -3.59 -4.12 -7.41
N GLY A 53 -2.42 -3.47 -7.29
CA GLY A 53 -1.74 -2.82 -8.41
C GLY A 53 -1.12 -3.80 -9.42
N GLU A 54 -0.72 -4.99 -8.98
CA GLU A 54 -0.27 -6.07 -9.85
C GLU A 54 -1.43 -6.74 -10.61
N SER A 55 -2.67 -6.49 -10.19
CA SER A 55 -3.88 -7.14 -10.72
C SER A 55 -3.83 -8.67 -10.64
N LYS A 56 -3.10 -9.24 -9.66
CA LYS A 56 -2.93 -10.71 -9.54
C LYS A 56 -4.09 -11.45 -8.87
N TYR A 57 -5.05 -10.74 -8.30
CA TYR A 57 -6.27 -11.33 -7.72
C TYR A 57 -7.45 -10.97 -8.62
N GLU A 58 -7.56 -11.68 -9.74
CA GLU A 58 -8.63 -11.52 -10.74
C GLU A 58 -9.87 -12.36 -10.46
N ASP A 59 -9.84 -13.30 -9.51
CA ASP A 59 -10.78 -14.43 -9.57
C ASP A 59 -12.26 -14.14 -9.24
N GLU A 60 -12.67 -12.92 -8.87
CA GLU A 60 -14.07 -12.66 -8.47
C GLU A 60 -14.69 -11.33 -8.92
N GLU A 61 -13.96 -10.42 -9.57
CA GLU A 61 -14.56 -9.12 -9.93
C GLU A 61 -15.20 -9.16 -11.32
N THR A 62 -16.53 -9.04 -11.36
CA THR A 62 -17.28 -8.91 -12.60
C THR A 62 -17.44 -7.43 -12.95
N PHE A 63 -16.88 -7.01 -14.08
CA PHE A 63 -17.03 -5.65 -14.58
C PHE A 63 -18.23 -5.54 -15.54
N PRO A 64 -18.95 -4.40 -15.54
CA PRO A 64 -20.04 -4.15 -16.48
C PRO A 64 -19.57 -4.07 -17.94
N SER A 65 -18.31 -3.67 -18.15
CA SER A 65 -17.68 -3.56 -19.47
C SER A 65 -16.17 -3.76 -19.39
N ILE A 66 -15.54 -3.99 -20.55
CA ILE A 66 -14.06 -4.03 -20.68
C ILE A 66 -13.45 -2.67 -20.34
N ASP A 67 -14.12 -1.56 -20.69
CA ASP A 67 -13.62 -0.22 -20.39
C ASP A 67 -13.59 0.02 -18.87
N ASP A 68 -14.61 -0.41 -18.14
CA ASP A 68 -14.65 -0.30 -16.67
C ASP A 68 -13.56 -1.14 -16.01
N GLU A 69 -13.29 -2.34 -16.55
CA GLU A 69 -12.18 -3.19 -16.12
C GLU A 69 -10.84 -2.48 -16.32
N VAL A 70 -10.61 -1.94 -17.51
CA VAL A 70 -9.38 -1.22 -17.86
C VAL A 70 -9.18 -0.01 -16.94
N ILE A 71 -10.21 0.81 -16.75
CA ILE A 71 -10.17 2.00 -15.88
C ILE A 71 -9.85 1.58 -14.44
N SER A 72 -10.51 0.54 -13.92
CA SER A 72 -10.28 0.07 -12.55
C SER A 72 -8.86 -0.47 -12.35
N LYS A 73 -8.34 -1.25 -13.30
CA LYS A 73 -6.96 -1.76 -13.28
C LYS A 73 -5.94 -0.63 -13.36
N MET A 74 -6.16 0.37 -14.23
CA MET A 74 -5.30 1.55 -14.32
C MET A 74 -5.29 2.34 -13.01
N GLU A 75 -6.43 2.48 -12.35
CA GLU A 75 -6.55 3.22 -11.10
C GLU A 75 -5.82 2.53 -9.94
N ARG A 76 -5.95 1.19 -9.83
CA ARG A 76 -5.18 0.39 -8.85
C ARG A 76 -3.68 0.51 -9.08
N ARG A 77 -3.26 0.45 -10.34
CA ARG A 77 -1.85 0.64 -10.72
C ARG A 77 -1.35 2.03 -10.35
N ARG A 78 -2.13 3.09 -10.63
CA ARG A 78 -1.79 4.47 -10.26
C ARG A 78 -1.66 4.62 -8.75
N LYS A 79 -2.61 4.09 -7.99
CA LYS A 79 -2.55 4.07 -6.53
C LYS A 79 -1.28 3.41 -6.01
N ALA A 80 -0.92 2.24 -6.55
CA ALA A 80 0.28 1.54 -6.14
C ALA A 80 1.56 2.33 -6.46
N ILE A 81 1.64 2.96 -7.63
CA ILE A 81 2.78 3.82 -8.00
C ILE A 81 2.93 4.97 -7.00
N LEU A 82 1.84 5.69 -6.70
CA LEU A 82 1.85 6.78 -5.71
C LEU A 82 2.26 6.28 -4.33
N TRP A 83 1.67 5.18 -3.87
CA TRP A 83 1.94 4.58 -2.58
C TRP A 83 3.42 4.24 -2.39
N PHE A 84 4.04 3.58 -3.39
CA PHE A 84 5.44 3.17 -3.30
C PHE A 84 6.44 4.28 -3.67
N SER A 85 5.98 5.41 -4.23
CA SER A 85 6.83 6.59 -4.47
C SER A 85 7.18 7.39 -3.21
N VAL A 86 6.44 7.22 -2.10
CA VAL A 86 6.68 7.92 -0.84
C VAL A 86 7.46 7.04 0.15
N SER A 87 8.10 7.65 1.14
CA SER A 87 8.89 6.92 2.13
C SER A 87 8.03 6.09 3.10
N GLU A 88 8.62 5.05 3.70
CA GLU A 88 7.97 4.24 4.73
C GLU A 88 7.39 5.11 5.86
N ALA A 89 8.16 6.09 6.35
CA ALA A 89 7.74 6.97 7.44
C ALA A 89 6.47 7.78 7.10
N VAL A 90 6.36 8.25 5.85
CA VAL A 90 5.16 8.96 5.37
C VAL A 90 3.98 8.00 5.28
N ARG A 91 4.19 6.79 4.74
CA ARG A 91 3.12 5.79 4.67
C ARG A 91 2.61 5.39 6.05
N GLU A 92 3.52 5.10 6.97
CA GLU A 92 3.20 4.69 8.34
C GLU A 92 2.33 5.73 9.03
N LYS A 93 2.75 7.00 8.94
CA LYS A 93 2.10 8.11 9.64
C LYS A 93 0.74 8.49 9.04
N PHE A 94 0.61 8.46 7.71
CA PHE A 94 -0.54 9.10 7.04
C PHE A 94 -1.37 8.19 6.15
N LEU A 95 -0.84 7.05 5.72
CA LEU A 95 -1.48 6.22 4.68
C LEU A 95 -1.87 4.83 5.14
N THR A 96 -1.51 4.38 6.35
CA THR A 96 -1.79 3.02 6.84
C THR A 96 -3.26 2.59 6.65
N ASP A 97 -4.22 3.51 6.81
CA ASP A 97 -5.66 3.28 6.60
C ASP A 97 -6.09 3.29 5.12
N MET A 98 -5.23 3.77 4.23
CA MET A 98 -5.51 3.97 2.80
C MET A 98 -5.18 2.76 1.91
N GLY A 99 -4.63 1.69 2.48
CA GLY A 99 -4.24 0.49 1.71
C GLY A 99 -5.39 -0.39 1.24
N SER A 100 -6.64 -0.07 1.59
CA SER A 100 -7.82 -0.87 1.22
C SER A 100 -8.36 -0.52 -0.18
N ARG A 101 -9.04 -1.46 -0.82
CA ARG A 101 -9.53 -1.35 -2.21
C ARG A 101 -10.62 -0.30 -2.42
N ASP A 102 -11.32 0.11 -1.36
CA ASP A 102 -12.30 1.20 -1.38
C ASP A 102 -11.66 2.59 -1.51
N LYS A 103 -10.33 2.69 -1.37
CA LYS A 103 -9.59 3.96 -1.49
C LYS A 103 -8.94 4.08 -2.85
N THR A 104 -9.08 5.24 -3.48
CA THR A 104 -8.54 5.54 -4.80
C THR A 104 -7.11 6.10 -4.72
N SER A 105 -6.48 6.30 -5.87
CA SER A 105 -5.22 7.03 -5.98
C SER A 105 -5.39 8.52 -5.61
N GLU A 106 -6.55 9.10 -5.90
CA GLU A 106 -6.90 10.48 -5.54
C GLU A 106 -7.05 10.65 -4.02
N ASP A 107 -7.64 9.67 -3.32
CA ASP A 107 -7.68 9.68 -1.85
C ASP A 107 -6.28 9.71 -1.22
N VAL A 108 -5.37 8.89 -1.77
CA VAL A 108 -3.97 8.85 -1.34
C VAL A 108 -3.29 10.19 -1.63
N MET A 109 -3.50 10.74 -2.83
CA MET A 109 -2.91 12.02 -3.24
C MET A 109 -3.38 13.19 -2.37
N ARG A 110 -4.69 13.29 -2.12
CA ARG A 110 -5.26 14.29 -1.22
C ARG A 110 -4.69 14.17 0.20
N ARG A 111 -4.63 12.96 0.75
CA ARG A 111 -4.06 12.74 2.10
C ARG A 111 -2.59 13.17 2.17
N LEU A 112 -1.83 12.94 1.11
CA LEU A 112 -0.44 13.41 1.01
C LEU A 112 -0.38 14.94 0.92
N PHE A 113 -1.22 15.58 0.11
CA PHE A 113 -1.26 17.03 0.00
C PHE A 113 -1.55 17.68 1.35
N ASP A 114 -2.60 17.23 2.04
CA ASP A 114 -3.04 17.82 3.32
C ASP A 114 -2.02 17.67 4.47
N ASN A 115 -1.06 16.73 4.37
CA ASN A 115 -0.18 16.37 5.49
C ASN A 115 1.31 16.48 5.20
N VAL A 116 1.69 16.59 3.92
CA VAL A 116 3.09 16.55 3.47
C VAL A 116 3.43 17.77 2.59
N ALA A 117 2.43 18.42 1.99
CA ALA A 117 2.70 19.62 1.21
C ALA A 117 3.28 20.73 2.12
N PRO A 118 4.31 21.46 1.66
CA PRO A 118 4.84 22.62 2.38
C PRO A 118 3.73 23.64 2.62
N GLU A 119 3.79 24.36 3.74
CA GLU A 119 2.89 25.48 3.98
C GLU A 119 2.98 26.50 2.82
N GLY A 120 1.82 26.83 2.22
CA GLY A 120 1.72 27.79 1.10
C GLY A 120 1.66 27.18 -0.30
N SER A 121 1.32 25.90 -0.45
CA SER A 121 1.13 25.23 -1.75
C SER A 121 -0.27 25.40 -2.38
N GLU A 122 -1.04 26.41 -1.98
CA GLU A 122 -2.33 26.77 -2.61
C GLU A 122 -2.17 27.68 -3.84
#